data_AF-A0A1F6ZAT7-F1
#
_entry.id   AF-A0A1F6ZAT7-F1
#
_cell.length_a   1.000
_cell.length_b   1.000
_cell.length_c   1.000
_cell.angle_alpha   90.00
_cell.angle_beta   90.00
_cell.angle_gamma   90.00
#
_symmetry.space_group_name_H-M   'P 1'
#
loop_
_entity.id
_entity.type
_entity.pdbx_description
1 polymer ?
#
loop_
_entity_poly.entity_id
_entity_poly.type
_entity_poly.pdbx_seq_one_letter_code
_entity_poly.pdbx_strand_id
1 'polypeptide(L)'
;MSQLFAEFQEFRKILCICPCCGEIVRVSDLKLKVKGPALRTWLDDYQKKSLFLDKKEERFEEKEVEIRKLAVEKGRTSAEKACNQLICSGLKALKLNPFDIKPILSPVDFVAFKGMNKEDSISEVLFLTRETKCCNELSMLRQQVKKAVIQMKYDWQVARIDEKGKIEMEE
;
A
#
# COMPACT_ATOMS: atom_id res chain seq x y z
N MET A 1 9.47 11.76 -54.36
CA MET A 1 8.78 12.80 -53.56
C MET A 1 7.44 13.05 -54.25
N SER A 2 6.35 12.59 -53.65
CA SER A 2 5.01 12.55 -54.28
C SER A 2 4.51 13.95 -54.65
N GLN A 3 3.84 14.10 -55.80
CA GLN A 3 3.27 15.38 -56.29
C GLN A 3 2.45 16.12 -55.22
N LEU A 4 1.71 15.37 -54.40
CA LEU A 4 0.98 15.85 -53.22
C LEU A 4 1.84 16.67 -52.24
N PHE A 5 3.09 16.26 -51.99
CA PHE A 5 3.96 16.98 -51.06
C PHE A 5 4.42 18.33 -51.63
N ALA A 6 4.63 18.40 -52.95
CA ALA A 6 4.93 19.66 -53.62
C ALA A 6 3.73 20.62 -53.57
N GLU A 7 2.51 20.12 -53.79
CA GLU A 7 1.27 20.91 -53.67
C GLU A 7 1.08 21.50 -52.28
N PHE A 8 1.33 20.72 -51.21
CA PHE A 8 1.29 21.26 -49.84
C PHE A 8 2.35 22.32 -49.55
N GLN A 9 3.52 22.24 -50.20
CA GLN A 9 4.55 23.29 -50.08
C GLN A 9 4.15 24.57 -50.83
N GLU A 10 3.45 24.47 -51.95
CA GLU A 10 2.92 25.63 -52.67
C GLU A 10 1.86 26.37 -51.83
N PHE A 11 1.04 25.67 -51.03
CA PHE A 11 0.08 26.33 -50.13
C PHE A 11 0.72 27.18 -49.03
N ARG A 12 2.01 27.00 -48.72
CA ARG A 12 2.76 27.89 -47.81
C ARG A 12 3.19 29.20 -48.48
N LYS A 13 3.17 29.27 -49.81
CA LYS A 13 3.56 30.44 -50.60
C LYS A 13 2.38 31.34 -50.95
N ILE A 14 1.16 30.82 -50.93
CA ILE A 14 -0.06 31.59 -51.23
C ILE A 14 -0.45 32.40 -49.99
N LEU A 15 -0.44 33.73 -50.15
CA LEU A 15 -0.89 34.70 -49.15
C LEU A 15 -2.34 35.11 -49.43
N CYS A 16 -3.15 35.13 -48.39
CA CYS A 16 -4.55 35.53 -48.40
C CYS A 16 -4.79 36.66 -47.41
N ILE A 17 -5.79 37.49 -47.67
CA ILE A 17 -6.21 38.56 -46.76
C ILE A 17 -7.49 38.08 -46.06
N CYS A 18 -7.55 38.08 -44.72
CA CYS A 18 -8.80 37.73 -44.04
C CYS A 18 -9.86 38.80 -44.33
N PRO A 19 -11.05 38.44 -44.83
CA PRO A 19 -12.16 39.39 -44.98
C PRO A 19 -12.70 39.90 -43.63
N CYS A 20 -12.28 39.30 -42.52
CA CYS A 20 -12.72 39.62 -41.17
C CYS A 20 -11.90 40.72 -40.48
N CYS A 21 -10.58 40.71 -40.65
CA CYS A 21 -9.64 41.60 -39.94
C CYS A 21 -8.59 42.25 -40.85
N GLY A 22 -8.55 41.92 -42.14
CA GLY A 22 -7.59 42.49 -43.11
C GLY A 22 -6.16 41.97 -42.98
N GLU A 23 -5.88 41.02 -42.09
CA GLU A 23 -4.55 40.46 -41.86
C GLU A 23 -4.13 39.51 -43.00
N ILE A 24 -2.84 39.57 -43.37
CA ILE A 24 -2.25 38.70 -44.39
C ILE A 24 -1.86 37.37 -43.73
N VAL A 25 -2.53 36.29 -44.13
CA VAL A 25 -2.32 34.93 -43.63
C VAL A 25 -1.99 33.98 -44.77
N ARG A 26 -1.17 32.95 -44.51
CA ARG A 26 -0.89 31.91 -45.51
C ARG A 26 -2.07 30.95 -45.62
N VAL A 27 -2.29 30.39 -46.81
CA VAL A 27 -3.34 29.36 -47.00
C VAL A 27 -3.12 28.15 -46.10
N SER A 28 -1.86 27.77 -45.84
CA SER A 28 -1.52 26.66 -44.91
C SER A 28 -2.00 26.88 -43.48
N ASP A 29 -2.15 28.13 -43.06
CA ASP A 29 -2.45 28.49 -41.67
C ASP A 29 -3.97 28.64 -41.46
N LEU A 30 -4.75 28.54 -42.55
CA LEU A 30 -6.20 28.62 -42.51
C LEU A 30 -6.82 27.33 -42.00
N LYS A 31 -7.64 27.46 -40.96
CA LYS A 31 -8.58 26.40 -40.56
C LYS A 31 -9.77 26.43 -41.52
N LEU A 32 -9.66 25.70 -42.63
CA LEU A 32 -10.73 25.57 -43.61
C LEU A 32 -11.97 24.97 -42.94
N LYS A 33 -13.05 25.76 -42.84
CA LYS A 33 -14.35 25.31 -42.35
C LYS A 33 -15.25 25.05 -43.55
N VAL A 34 -15.61 23.80 -43.77
CA VAL A 34 -16.61 23.42 -44.77
C VAL A 34 -18.01 23.68 -44.18
N LYS A 35 -18.94 24.19 -44.99
CA LYS A 35 -20.36 24.28 -44.59
C LYS A 35 -20.95 22.86 -44.58
N GLY A 36 -21.16 22.31 -43.39
CA GLY A 36 -21.79 21.00 -43.18
C GLY A 36 -21.08 20.17 -42.11
N PRO A 37 -21.68 19.06 -41.66
CA PRO A 37 -20.98 18.10 -40.81
C PRO A 37 -19.78 17.54 -41.57
N ALA A 38 -18.65 17.36 -40.87
CA ALA A 38 -17.47 16.72 -41.45
C ALA A 38 -17.85 15.31 -41.97
N LEU A 39 -17.29 14.92 -43.11
CA LEU A 39 -17.45 13.56 -43.61
C LEU A 39 -16.87 12.61 -42.57
N ARG A 40 -17.69 11.67 -42.09
CA ARG A 40 -17.25 10.65 -41.15
C ARG A 40 -16.15 9.81 -41.79
N THR A 41 -15.02 9.74 -41.12
CA THR A 41 -13.85 8.98 -41.55
C THR A 41 -13.68 7.73 -40.71
N TRP A 42 -12.86 6.79 -41.19
CA TRP A 42 -12.45 5.62 -40.40
C TRP A 42 -11.76 6.03 -39.08
N LEU A 43 -11.14 7.21 -39.03
CA LEU A 43 -10.46 7.73 -37.85
C LEU A 43 -11.46 8.06 -36.73
N ASP A 44 -12.62 8.62 -37.08
CA ASP A 44 -13.69 8.91 -36.11
C ASP A 44 -14.20 7.61 -35.46
N ASP A 45 -14.33 6.54 -36.26
CA ASP A 45 -14.73 5.22 -35.77
C ASP A 45 -13.67 4.57 -34.90
N TYR A 46 -12.39 4.71 -35.27
CA TYR A 46 -11.27 4.22 -34.47
C TYR A 46 -11.19 4.95 -33.12
N GLN A 47 -11.26 6.28 -33.12
CA GLN A 47 -11.23 7.10 -31.90
C GLN A 47 -12.39 6.76 -30.97
N LYS A 48 -13.59 6.58 -31.52
CA LYS A 48 -14.77 6.16 -30.74
C LYS A 48 -14.57 4.77 -30.12
N LYS A 49 -13.95 3.83 -30.83
CA LYS A 49 -13.63 2.50 -30.31
C LYS A 49 -12.56 2.56 -29.23
N SER A 50 -11.49 3.34 -29.44
CA SER A 50 -10.43 3.54 -28.43
C SER A 50 -11.02 4.04 -27.12
N LEU A 51 -11.77 5.15 -27.18
CA LEU A 51 -12.38 5.74 -25.98
C LEU A 51 -13.39 4.80 -25.29
N PHE A 52 -14.01 3.90 -26.04
CA PHE A 52 -14.88 2.86 -25.48
C PHE A 52 -14.09 1.74 -24.79
N LEU A 53 -12.92 1.37 -25.31
CA LEU A 53 -12.01 0.41 -24.69
C LEU A 53 -11.41 0.99 -23.40
N ASP A 54 -10.92 2.23 -23.44
CA ASP A 54 -10.35 2.91 -22.27
C ASP A 54 -11.37 2.93 -21.11
N LYS A 55 -12.63 3.30 -21.39
CA LYS A 55 -13.70 3.26 -20.39
C LYS A 55 -14.02 1.87 -19.84
N LYS A 56 -13.78 0.82 -20.63
CA LYS A 56 -13.96 -0.56 -20.16
C LYS A 56 -12.79 -1.02 -19.30
N GLU A 57 -11.57 -0.62 -19.66
CA GLU A 57 -10.37 -0.89 -18.87
C GLU A 57 -10.47 -0.21 -17.50
N GLU A 58 -10.82 1.08 -17.45
CA GLU A 58 -11.04 1.80 -16.18
C GLU A 58 -12.05 1.06 -15.27
N ARG A 59 -13.20 0.65 -15.81
CA ARG A 59 -14.22 -0.12 -15.06
C ARG A 59 -13.73 -1.48 -14.62
N PHE A 60 -12.83 -2.09 -15.37
CA PHE A 60 -12.25 -3.39 -15.01
C PHE A 60 -11.25 -3.21 -13.87
N GLU A 61 -10.37 -2.22 -13.95
CA GLU A 61 -9.41 -1.89 -12.90
C GLU A 61 -10.10 -1.55 -11.57
N GLU A 62 -11.17 -0.76 -11.61
CA GLU A 62 -11.99 -0.46 -10.42
C GLU A 62 -12.50 -1.73 -9.74
N LYS A 63 -13.05 -2.66 -10.53
CA LYS A 63 -13.55 -3.95 -10.02
C LYS A 63 -12.43 -4.85 -9.52
N GLU A 64 -11.30 -4.89 -10.21
CA GLU A 64 -10.14 -5.68 -9.81
C GLU A 64 -9.63 -5.21 -8.44
N VAL A 65 -9.51 -3.90 -8.25
CA VAL A 65 -9.10 -3.31 -6.97
C VAL A 65 -10.09 -3.65 -5.87
N GLU A 66 -11.39 -3.56 -6.12
CA GLU A 66 -12.44 -3.93 -5.15
C GLU A 66 -12.36 -5.41 -4.77
N ILE A 67 -12.27 -6.31 -5.76
CA ILE A 67 -12.15 -7.76 -5.55
C ILE A 67 -10.88 -8.09 -4.77
N ARG A 68 -9.75 -7.44 -5.10
CA ARG A 68 -8.48 -7.63 -4.40
C ARG A 68 -8.59 -7.20 -2.94
N LYS A 69 -9.18 -6.03 -2.65
CA LYS A 69 -9.41 -5.56 -1.28
C LYS A 69 -10.29 -6.54 -0.49
N LEU A 70 -11.40 -7.00 -1.09
CA LEU A 70 -12.30 -7.98 -0.47
C LEU A 70 -11.61 -9.32 -0.21
N ALA A 71 -10.76 -9.78 -1.12
CA ALA A 71 -10.01 -11.02 -0.96
C ALA A 71 -8.98 -10.92 0.18
N VAL A 72 -8.25 -9.80 0.27
CA VAL A 72 -7.32 -9.53 1.38
C VAL A 72 -8.05 -9.53 2.72
N GLU A 73 -9.19 -8.85 2.81
CA GLU A 73 -9.96 -8.75 4.05
C GLU A 73 -10.55 -10.11 4.48
N LYS A 74 -11.05 -10.90 3.52
CA LYS A 74 -11.47 -12.29 3.75
C LYS A 74 -10.30 -13.15 4.24
N GLY A 75 -9.11 -12.98 3.65
CA GLY A 75 -7.90 -13.67 4.06
C GLY A 75 -7.51 -13.35 5.50
N ARG A 76 -7.48 -12.06 5.85
CA ARG A 76 -7.21 -11.59 7.22
C ARG A 76 -8.20 -12.16 8.22
N THR A 77 -9.50 -12.04 7.94
CA THR A 77 -10.57 -12.56 8.80
C THR A 77 -10.43 -14.07 9.02
N SER A 78 -10.08 -14.82 7.97
CA SER A 78 -9.89 -16.27 8.06
C SER A 78 -8.65 -16.64 8.88
N ALA A 79 -7.55 -15.92 8.70
CA ALA A 79 -6.34 -16.07 9.49
C ALA A 79 -6.58 -15.75 10.98
N GLU A 80 -7.30 -14.67 11.29
CA GLU A 80 -7.68 -14.33 12.66
C GLU A 80 -8.51 -15.44 13.31
N LYS A 81 -9.50 -15.99 12.58
CA LYS A 81 -10.33 -17.10 13.07
C LYS A 81 -9.49 -18.34 13.35
N ALA A 82 -8.59 -18.71 12.44
CA ALA A 82 -7.69 -19.86 12.62
C ALA A 82 -6.77 -19.66 13.84
N CYS A 83 -6.16 -18.48 13.97
CA CYS A 83 -5.35 -18.13 15.14
C CYS A 83 -6.16 -18.25 16.43
N ASN A 84 -7.35 -17.64 16.49
CA ASN A 84 -8.22 -17.69 17.66
C ASN A 84 -8.66 -19.12 18.02
N GLN A 85 -8.79 -20.01 17.05
CA GLN A 85 -9.12 -21.42 17.31
C GLN A 85 -7.94 -22.18 17.94
N LEU A 86 -6.73 -21.97 17.43
CA LEU A 86 -5.52 -22.69 17.86
C LEU A 86 -5.05 -22.29 19.27
N ILE A 87 -5.46 -21.13 19.76
CA ILE A 87 -4.94 -20.59 21.01
C ILE A 87 -5.55 -21.30 22.21
N CYS A 88 -4.65 -21.72 23.10
CA CYS A 88 -4.98 -22.39 24.34
C CYS A 88 -5.97 -21.55 25.19
N SER A 89 -6.90 -22.22 25.85
CA SER A 89 -7.92 -21.60 26.71
C SER A 89 -7.33 -20.68 27.79
N GLY A 90 -6.15 -21.01 28.33
CA GLY A 90 -5.44 -20.18 29.31
C GLY A 90 -5.05 -18.79 28.79
N LEU A 91 -4.63 -18.68 27.53
CA LEU A 91 -4.34 -17.38 26.92
C LEU A 91 -5.62 -16.60 26.58
N LYS A 92 -6.69 -17.31 26.20
CA LYS A 92 -8.02 -16.69 25.99
C LYS A 92 -8.56 -16.03 27.26
N ALA A 93 -8.30 -16.63 28.43
CA ALA A 93 -8.72 -16.08 29.71
C ALA A 93 -8.10 -14.70 30.01
N LEU A 94 -6.90 -14.42 29.49
CA LEU A 94 -6.21 -13.15 29.64
C LEU A 94 -6.79 -12.03 28.77
N LYS A 95 -7.75 -12.34 27.88
CA LYS A 95 -8.36 -11.39 26.92
C LYS A 95 -7.34 -10.62 26.09
N LEU A 96 -6.20 -11.26 25.78
CA LEU A 96 -5.15 -10.68 24.94
C LEU A 96 -5.42 -11.00 23.48
N ASN A 97 -5.10 -10.06 22.60
CA ASN A 97 -5.04 -10.33 21.18
C ASN A 97 -3.85 -11.26 20.90
N PRO A 98 -4.04 -12.37 20.18
CA PRO A 98 -2.96 -13.29 19.84
C PRO A 98 -1.75 -12.64 19.17
N PHE A 99 -2.00 -11.65 18.32
CA PHE A 99 -0.97 -10.96 17.54
C PHE A 99 -0.15 -9.98 18.40
N ASP A 100 -0.64 -9.64 19.59
CA ASP A 100 0.07 -8.80 20.57
C ASP A 100 1.15 -9.59 21.34
N ILE A 101 1.14 -10.93 21.24
CA ILE A 101 2.05 -11.82 21.95
C ILE A 101 3.28 -12.12 21.08
N LYS A 102 4.47 -11.80 21.58
CA LYS A 102 5.77 -12.02 20.92
C LYS A 102 6.63 -13.00 21.73
N PRO A 103 7.17 -14.06 21.10
CA PRO A 103 8.10 -14.94 21.79
C PRO A 103 9.43 -14.22 21.99
N ILE A 104 9.95 -14.23 23.22
CA ILE A 104 11.31 -13.76 23.53
C ILE A 104 12.21 -14.89 24.09
N LEU A 105 11.63 -16.07 24.37
CA LEU A 105 12.30 -17.28 24.86
C LEU A 105 12.79 -17.17 26.31
N SER A 106 13.68 -18.06 26.74
CA SER A 106 14.15 -18.10 28.13
C SER A 106 14.83 -16.78 28.55
N PRO A 107 14.56 -16.25 29.75
CA PRO A 107 13.79 -16.84 30.85
C PRO A 107 12.27 -16.57 30.82
N VAL A 108 11.80 -15.66 29.95
CA VAL A 108 10.38 -15.26 29.85
C VAL A 108 9.82 -15.65 28.50
N ASP A 109 9.04 -16.73 28.44
CA ASP A 109 8.68 -17.35 27.16
C ASP A 109 8.03 -16.37 26.15
N PHE A 110 7.17 -15.46 26.61
CA PHE A 110 6.51 -14.46 25.78
C PHE A 110 6.39 -13.08 26.44
N VAL A 111 6.34 -12.04 25.61
CA VAL A 111 5.92 -10.68 25.99
C VAL A 111 4.64 -10.34 25.24
N ALA A 112 3.62 -9.84 25.93
CA ALA A 112 2.40 -9.36 25.31
C ALA A 112 2.27 -7.84 25.45
N PHE A 113 2.08 -7.15 24.33
CA PHE A 113 1.89 -5.71 24.25
C PHE A 113 0.41 -5.39 24.05
N LYS A 114 -0.32 -5.24 25.15
CA LYS A 114 -1.78 -5.15 25.11
C LYS A 114 -2.24 -3.89 24.36
N GLY A 115 -2.93 -4.11 23.24
CA GLY A 115 -3.45 -3.03 22.39
C GLY A 115 -2.60 -2.78 21.14
N MET A 116 -1.42 -3.41 21.00
CA MET A 116 -0.46 -3.12 19.91
C MET A 116 -1.04 -3.26 18.49
N ASN A 117 -1.93 -4.22 18.22
CA ASN A 117 -2.47 -4.40 16.85
C ASN A 117 -3.84 -3.76 16.60
N LYS A 118 -4.70 -3.62 17.61
CA LYS A 118 -6.10 -3.21 17.44
C LYS A 118 -6.47 -1.90 18.12
N GLU A 119 -5.66 -1.42 19.05
CA GLU A 119 -5.88 -0.16 19.76
C GLU A 119 -4.87 0.89 19.28
N ASP A 120 -5.14 2.17 19.54
CA ASP A 120 -4.25 3.27 19.13
C ASP A 120 -2.98 3.36 19.99
N SER A 121 -2.94 2.65 21.12
CA SER A 121 -1.83 2.70 22.08
C SER A 121 -1.67 1.38 22.84
N ILE A 122 -0.44 1.12 23.30
CA ILE A 122 -0.15 -0.01 24.19
C ILE A 122 -0.48 0.40 25.62
N SER A 123 -1.45 -0.29 26.22
CA SER A 123 -1.89 -0.02 27.61
C SER A 123 -1.04 -0.73 28.65
N GLU A 124 -0.48 -1.88 28.31
CA GLU A 124 0.25 -2.74 29.26
C GLU A 124 1.26 -3.65 28.55
N VAL A 125 2.39 -3.90 29.20
CA VAL A 125 3.38 -4.90 28.79
C VAL A 125 3.38 -6.05 29.78
N LEU A 126 2.99 -7.24 29.32
CA LEU A 126 2.84 -8.44 30.14
C LEU A 126 3.93 -9.45 29.82
N PHE A 127 4.69 -9.84 30.84
CA PHE A 127 5.65 -10.94 30.75
C PHE A 127 4.94 -12.26 31.07
N LEU A 128 4.86 -13.16 30.11
CA LEU A 128 4.19 -14.45 30.23
C LEU A 128 5.22 -15.58 30.24
N THR A 129 5.10 -16.47 31.22
CA THR A 129 5.90 -17.69 31.27
C THR A 129 5.06 -18.86 31.71
N ARG A 130 5.38 -20.04 31.17
CA ARG A 130 4.78 -21.29 31.59
C ARG A 130 5.39 -21.72 32.91
N GLU A 131 4.54 -21.95 33.91
CA GLU A 131 4.99 -22.53 35.18
C GLU A 131 5.60 -23.93 34.95
N THR A 132 6.82 -24.13 35.46
CA THR A 132 7.56 -25.39 35.37
C THR A 132 7.82 -25.92 36.78
N LYS A 133 7.32 -27.11 37.09
CA LYS A 133 7.50 -27.75 38.42
C LYS A 133 8.82 -28.49 38.59
N CYS A 134 9.56 -28.70 37.50
CA CYS A 134 10.66 -29.68 37.43
C CYS A 134 12.06 -29.07 37.27
N CYS A 135 12.21 -27.76 37.05
CA CYS A 135 13.51 -27.12 36.90
C CYS A 135 13.67 -26.01 37.94
N ASN A 136 14.46 -26.29 38.98
CA ASN A 136 14.71 -25.35 40.08
C ASN A 136 15.44 -24.10 39.61
N GLU A 137 16.41 -24.23 38.70
CA GLU A 137 17.24 -23.13 38.20
C GLU A 137 16.43 -22.11 37.39
N LEU A 138 15.63 -22.58 36.41
CA LEU A 138 14.74 -21.72 35.62
C LEU A 138 13.69 -21.04 36.49
N SER A 139 13.14 -21.76 37.48
CA SER A 139 12.19 -21.18 38.44
C SER A 139 12.82 -20.04 39.24
N MET A 140 14.05 -20.23 39.72
CA MET A 140 14.79 -19.18 40.43
C MET A 140 15.07 -17.95 39.54
N LEU A 141 15.52 -18.16 38.30
CA LEU A 141 15.75 -17.07 37.33
C LEU A 141 14.46 -16.27 37.05
N ARG A 142 13.33 -16.96 36.84
CA ARG A 142 12.02 -16.31 36.63
C ARG A 142 11.58 -15.50 37.84
N GLN A 143 11.84 -15.99 39.06
CA GLN A 143 11.59 -15.21 40.27
C GLN A 143 12.46 -13.96 40.37
N GLN A 144 13.74 -14.03 39.95
CA GLN A 144 14.62 -12.87 39.90
C GLN A 144 14.11 -11.82 38.89
N VAL A 145 13.69 -12.25 37.69
CA VAL A 145 13.07 -11.35 36.70
C VAL A 145 11.82 -10.70 37.28
N LYS A 146 10.93 -11.47 37.91
CA LYS A 146 9.73 -10.93 38.58
C LYS A 146 10.09 -9.87 39.63
N LYS A 147 11.12 -10.09 40.44
CA LYS A 147 11.61 -9.11 41.43
C LYS A 147 12.13 -7.84 40.75
N ALA A 148 12.89 -7.96 39.66
CA ALA A 148 13.40 -6.80 38.92
C ALA A 148 12.25 -5.94 38.37
N VAL A 149 11.21 -6.55 37.81
CA VAL A 149 10.01 -5.84 37.31
C VAL A 149 9.27 -5.15 38.45
N ILE A 150 9.02 -5.83 39.58
CA ILE A 150 8.34 -5.25 40.76
C ILE A 150 9.14 -4.07 41.34
N GLN A 151 10.47 -4.18 41.35
CA GLN A 151 11.37 -3.12 41.83
C GLN A 151 11.63 -2.03 40.79
N MET A 152 10.98 -2.08 39.62
CA MET A 152 11.16 -1.13 38.52
C MET A 152 12.63 -1.01 38.04
N LYS A 153 13.38 -2.11 38.08
CA LYS A 153 14.78 -2.20 37.64
C LYS A 153 14.85 -2.63 36.18
N TYR A 154 14.37 -1.77 35.28
CA TYR A 154 14.44 -1.96 33.84
C TYR A 154 14.64 -0.61 33.16
N ASP A 155 15.15 -0.64 31.94
CA ASP A 155 15.50 0.54 31.17
C ASP A 155 15.13 0.34 29.70
N TRP A 156 14.98 1.44 28.95
CA TRP A 156 14.72 1.43 27.52
C TRP A 156 15.98 1.87 26.77
N GLN A 157 16.57 0.94 26.02
CA GLN A 157 17.79 1.19 25.26
C GLN A 157 17.56 0.86 23.78
N VAL A 158 18.02 1.75 22.90
CA VAL A 158 17.95 1.55 21.45
C VAL A 158 19.34 1.20 20.94
N ALA A 159 19.42 0.11 20.19
CA ALA A 159 20.67 -0.35 19.59
C ALA A 159 20.51 -0.35 18.06
N ARG A 160 21.44 0.29 17.36
CA ARG A 160 21.58 0.22 15.90
C ARG A 160 22.51 -0.93 15.55
N ILE A 161 22.07 -1.77 14.61
CA ILE A 161 22.85 -2.88 14.08
C ILE A 161 23.20 -2.54 12.64
N ASP A 162 24.48 -2.40 12.32
CA ASP A 162 24.92 -2.16 10.94
C ASP A 162 24.87 -3.43 10.08
N GLU A 163 25.07 -3.30 8.77
CA GLU A 163 25.08 -4.43 7.83
C GLU A 163 26.19 -5.47 8.12
N LYS A 164 27.19 -5.11 8.94
CA LYS A 164 28.31 -5.97 9.36
C LYS A 164 28.08 -6.57 10.75
N GLY A 165 26.94 -6.30 11.39
CA GLY A 165 26.59 -6.77 12.72
C GLY A 165 27.22 -5.98 13.87
N LYS A 166 27.83 -4.82 13.62
CA LYS A 166 28.29 -3.91 14.68
C LYS A 166 27.07 -3.30 15.36
N ILE A 167 27.08 -3.36 16.69
CA ILE A 167 26.02 -2.81 17.54
C ILE A 167 26.49 -1.48 18.12
N GLU A 168 25.76 -0.41 17.85
CA GLU A 168 25.98 0.92 18.43
C GLU A 168 24.74 1.29 19.24
N MET A 169 24.91 1.60 20.52
CA MET A 169 23.81 2.07 21.36
C MET A 169 23.54 3.54 21.04
N GLU A 170 22.29 3.92 20.85
CA GLU A 170 21.92 5.33 20.85
C GLU A 170 22.05 5.86 22.29
N GLU A 171 22.78 6.96 22.47
CA GLU A 171 22.87 7.70 23.74
C GLU A 171 21.55 8.40 24.09
#